data_AF-A0A7V9M521-F1
#
_entry.id   AF-A0A7V9M521-F1
#
_cell.length_a   1.000
_cell.length_b   1.000
_cell.length_c   1.000
_cell.angle_alpha   90.00
_cell.angle_beta   90.00
_cell.angle_gamma   90.00
#
_symmetry.space_group_name_H-M   'P 1'
#
loop_
_entity.id
_entity.type
_entity.pdbx_description
1 polymer ?
#
loop_
_entity_poly.entity_id
_entity_poly.type
_entity_poly.pdbx_seq_one_letter_code
_entity_poly.pdbx_strand_id
1 'polypeptide(L)'
;MPTTRASVIAAEPFASPKDGEDWLRRLRRDRDRLHTQVEQAVRQLARLMHAHRAAAADPYARDLRPELALAVRVGHGTGEQVADGRFSSAYDVPPQSKRARRIERLSPQERLAAMIGGREEVLASDELVLRARADLDADRPREAALQARIALECVLEELPPASLGDLRTELEGDRESVSEAASASLAGAPPGPLAARVEAAVQRMEKAIRRHRAGSG
;
A
#
# COMPACT_ATOMS: atom_id res chain seq x y z
N MET A 1 2.34 7.53 -22.50
CA MET A 1 2.78 7.50 -21.10
C MET A 1 4.23 7.02 -21.10
N PRO A 2 5.20 7.81 -20.61
CA PRO A 2 6.56 7.32 -20.46
C PRO A 2 6.58 6.14 -19.49
N THR A 3 7.29 5.07 -19.84
CA THR A 3 7.44 3.88 -19.00
C THR A 3 8.84 3.84 -18.44
N THR A 4 8.97 3.71 -17.13
CA THR A 4 10.27 3.55 -16.46
C THR A 4 10.52 2.09 -16.12
N ARG A 5 11.77 1.65 -16.23
CA ARG A 5 12.22 0.35 -15.74
C ARG A 5 13.07 0.55 -14.49
N ALA A 6 12.84 -0.27 -13.47
CA ALA A 6 13.68 -0.35 -12.29
C ALA A 6 14.04 -1.81 -12.02
N SER A 7 15.29 -2.06 -11.63
CA SER A 7 15.79 -3.38 -11.24
C SER A 7 16.17 -3.34 -9.77
N VAL A 8 15.67 -4.31 -9.00
CA VAL A 8 16.12 -4.55 -7.62
C VAL A 8 17.03 -5.77 -7.65
N ILE A 9 18.29 -5.57 -7.32
CA ILE A 9 19.34 -6.59 -7.42
C ILE A 9 19.70 -7.04 -6.00
N ALA A 10 19.74 -8.35 -5.78
CA ALA A 10 20.19 -8.90 -4.50
C ALA A 10 21.66 -8.53 -4.25
N ALA A 11 21.98 -8.17 -3.01
CA ALA A 11 23.35 -7.79 -2.64
C ALA A 11 24.32 -8.98 -2.67
N GLU A 12 23.82 -10.18 -2.37
CA GLU A 12 24.60 -11.40 -2.36
C GLU A 12 24.57 -12.07 -3.74
N PRO A 13 25.72 -12.27 -4.40
CA PRO A 13 25.78 -12.97 -5.67
C PRO A 13 25.59 -14.48 -5.47
N PHE A 14 25.11 -15.15 -6.51
CA PHE A 14 25.17 -16.61 -6.57
C PHE A 14 26.62 -17.09 -6.72
N ALA A 15 26.96 -18.22 -6.10
CA ALA A 15 28.30 -18.81 -6.21
C ALA A 15 28.61 -19.27 -7.64
N SER A 16 27.60 -19.67 -8.41
CA SER A 16 27.73 -20.03 -9.81
C SER A 16 26.46 -19.70 -10.62
N PRO A 17 26.55 -19.62 -11.97
CA PRO A 17 25.38 -19.46 -12.83
C PRO A 17 24.33 -20.57 -12.62
N LYS A 18 24.78 -21.81 -12.38
CA LYS A 18 23.92 -22.97 -12.12
C LYS A 18 23.09 -22.79 -10.85
N ASP A 19 23.66 -22.19 -9.81
CA ASP A 19 22.94 -21.92 -8.56
C ASP A 19 21.81 -20.90 -8.79
N GLY A 20 22.04 -19.91 -9.66
CA GLY A 20 21.01 -18.95 -10.08
C GLY A 20 19.86 -19.62 -10.85
N GLU A 21 20.18 -20.55 -11.75
CA GLU A 21 19.17 -21.34 -12.47
C GLU A 21 18.36 -22.23 -11.53
N ASP A 22 19.03 -22.93 -10.62
CA ASP A 22 18.39 -23.81 -9.64
C ASP A 22 17.54 -23.00 -8.65
N TRP A 23 18.00 -21.82 -8.24
CA TRP A 23 17.21 -20.86 -7.47
C TRP A 23 15.94 -20.44 -8.20
N LEU A 24 16.05 -19.99 -9.46
CA LEU A 24 14.90 -19.55 -10.25
C LEU A 24 13.90 -20.70 -10.48
N ARG A 25 14.40 -21.92 -10.73
CA ARG A 25 13.58 -23.12 -10.93
C ARG A 25 12.80 -23.49 -9.66
N ARG A 26 13.43 -23.40 -8.49
CA ARG A 26 12.76 -23.63 -7.19
C ARG A 26 11.72 -22.55 -6.91
N LEU A 27 12.08 -21.28 -7.10
CA LEU A 27 11.19 -20.15 -6.86
C LEU A 27 9.93 -20.22 -7.74
N ARG A 28 10.06 -20.62 -9.00
CA ARG A 28 8.93 -20.77 -9.92
C ARG A 28 7.91 -21.84 -9.46
N ARG A 29 8.36 -22.87 -8.74
CA ARG A 29 7.49 -23.96 -8.25
C ARG A 29 6.77 -23.60 -6.94
N ASP A 30 7.23 -22.56 -6.26
CA ASP A 30 6.72 -22.12 -4.96
C ASP A 30 6.10 -20.72 -5.11
N ARG A 31 4.78 -20.70 -5.31
CA ARG A 31 4.04 -19.48 -5.59
C ARG A 31 4.08 -18.48 -4.42
N ASP A 32 4.04 -18.98 -3.20
CA ASP A 32 4.01 -18.14 -1.99
C ASP A 32 5.37 -17.50 -1.75
N ARG A 33 6.45 -18.28 -1.94
CA ARG A 33 7.81 -17.74 -1.91
C ARG A 33 8.08 -16.74 -3.03
N LEU A 34 7.61 -17.01 -4.25
CA LEU A 34 7.71 -16.07 -5.37
C LEU A 34 7.00 -14.75 -5.04
N HIS A 35 5.79 -14.84 -4.50
CA HIS A 35 5.02 -13.67 -4.11
C HIS A 35 5.75 -12.86 -3.03
N THR A 36 6.24 -13.53 -1.98
CA THR A 36 7.01 -12.90 -0.90
C THR A 36 8.26 -12.20 -1.44
N GLN A 37 8.97 -12.82 -2.39
CA GLN A 37 10.16 -12.25 -3.00
C GLN A 37 9.85 -10.95 -3.77
N VAL A 38 8.76 -10.94 -4.54
CA VAL A 38 8.31 -9.75 -5.29
C VAL A 38 7.92 -8.63 -4.34
N GLU A 39 7.15 -8.94 -3.29
CA GLU A 39 6.75 -7.93 -2.31
C GLU A 39 7.96 -7.32 -1.58
N GLN A 40 8.94 -8.13 -1.20
CA GLN A 40 10.17 -7.62 -0.58
C GLN A 40 10.92 -6.65 -1.51
N ALA A 41 11.04 -6.99 -2.80
CA ALA A 41 11.67 -6.14 -3.80
C ALA A 41 10.90 -4.83 -4.01
N VAL A 42 9.56 -4.89 -4.09
CA VAL A 42 8.73 -3.69 -4.21
C VAL A 42 8.84 -2.81 -2.97
N ARG A 43 8.87 -3.39 -1.75
CA ARG A 43 9.09 -2.62 -0.51
C ARG A 43 10.44 -1.89 -0.52
N GLN A 44 11.52 -2.52 -1.01
CA GLN A 44 12.82 -1.87 -1.15
C GLN A 44 12.75 -0.68 -2.12
N LEU A 45 12.11 -0.85 -3.26
CA LEU A 45 11.96 0.20 -4.25
C LEU A 45 11.02 1.33 -3.76
N ALA A 46 9.97 1.01 -3.02
CA ALA A 46 9.09 1.99 -2.38
C ALA A 46 9.83 2.85 -1.35
N ARG A 47 10.72 2.24 -0.54
CA ARG A 47 11.60 2.99 0.37
C ARG A 47 12.54 3.94 -0.37
N LEU A 48 13.14 3.49 -1.49
CA LEU A 48 13.96 4.35 -2.34
C LEU A 48 13.16 5.55 -2.86
N MET A 49 11.95 5.31 -3.38
CA MET A 49 11.10 6.38 -3.90
C MET A 49 10.67 7.36 -2.83
N HIS A 50 10.36 6.88 -1.63
CA HIS A 50 10.06 7.74 -0.49
C HIS A 50 11.25 8.62 -0.12
N ALA A 51 12.46 8.04 -0.02
CA ALA A 51 13.68 8.80 0.24
C ALA A 51 13.97 9.81 -0.88
N HIS A 52 13.78 9.43 -2.14
CA HIS A 52 13.93 10.31 -3.28
C HIS A 52 12.95 11.49 -3.23
N ARG A 53 11.67 11.23 -2.92
CA ARG A 53 10.65 12.26 -2.74
C ARG A 53 11.07 13.30 -1.71
N ALA A 54 11.52 12.83 -0.55
CA ALA A 54 11.97 13.70 0.53
C ALA A 54 13.22 14.50 0.13
N ALA A 55 14.21 13.84 -0.49
CA ALA A 55 15.45 14.48 -0.93
C ALA A 55 15.23 15.51 -2.05
N ALA A 56 14.30 15.25 -2.97
CA ALA A 56 13.94 16.15 -4.05
C ALA A 56 12.96 17.25 -3.64
N ALA A 57 12.38 17.16 -2.43
CA ALA A 57 11.28 17.99 -1.97
C ALA A 57 10.09 18.04 -2.96
N ASP A 58 9.85 16.94 -3.68
CA ASP A 58 8.82 16.85 -4.73
C ASP A 58 7.54 16.18 -4.19
N PRO A 59 6.49 16.92 -3.82
CA PRO A 59 5.26 16.30 -3.33
C PRO A 59 4.50 15.50 -4.41
N TYR A 60 4.85 15.64 -5.69
CA TYR A 60 4.18 14.99 -6.81
C TYR A 60 4.86 13.70 -7.28
N ALA A 61 6.03 13.36 -6.72
CA ALA A 61 6.70 12.10 -7.00
C ALA A 61 5.78 10.94 -6.59
N ARG A 62 5.39 10.10 -7.54
CA ARG A 62 4.41 9.02 -7.31
C ARG A 62 4.98 7.90 -6.44
N ASP A 63 4.16 7.35 -5.55
CA ASP A 63 4.47 6.08 -4.91
C ASP A 63 4.36 4.93 -5.92
N LEU A 64 5.22 3.93 -5.73
CA LEU A 64 5.18 2.72 -6.52
C LEU A 64 4.24 1.71 -5.87
N ARG A 65 3.40 1.10 -6.71
CA ARG A 65 2.48 0.04 -6.31
C ARG A 65 2.64 -1.14 -7.25
N PRO A 66 2.75 -2.39 -6.75
CA PRO A 66 2.90 -3.57 -7.60
C PRO A 66 1.81 -3.66 -8.69
N GLU A 67 0.59 -3.19 -8.38
CA GLU A 67 -0.57 -3.29 -9.26
C GLU A 67 -0.53 -2.31 -10.43
N LEU A 68 0.39 -1.34 -10.40
CA LEU A 68 0.66 -0.40 -11.48
C LEU A 68 1.81 -0.86 -12.38
N ALA A 69 2.53 -1.93 -12.02
CA ALA A 69 3.60 -2.47 -12.84
C ALA A 69 3.02 -3.07 -14.13
N LEU A 70 3.57 -2.67 -15.28
CA LEU A 70 3.20 -3.24 -16.58
C LEU A 70 3.63 -4.71 -16.70
N ALA A 71 4.77 -5.04 -16.10
CA ALA A 71 5.29 -6.40 -15.98
C ALA A 71 6.22 -6.46 -14.76
N VAL A 72 6.22 -7.60 -14.09
CA VAL A 72 7.20 -7.93 -13.04
C VAL A 72 7.95 -9.16 -13.51
N ARG A 73 9.28 -9.08 -13.52
CA ARG A 73 10.16 -10.20 -13.89
C ARG A 73 11.07 -10.54 -12.73
N VAL A 74 11.23 -11.84 -12.50
CA VAL A 74 12.21 -12.37 -11.56
C VAL A 74 13.16 -13.28 -12.33
N GLY A 75 14.46 -13.08 -12.13
CA GLY A 75 15.48 -13.80 -12.87
C GLY A 75 16.86 -13.62 -12.26
N HIS A 76 17.85 -14.20 -12.93
CA HIS A 76 19.26 -14.07 -12.59
C HIS A 76 20.07 -13.68 -13.84
N GLY A 77 21.25 -13.11 -13.63
CA GLY A 77 22.17 -12.73 -14.68
C GLY A 77 23.50 -12.28 -14.09
N THR A 78 24.45 -11.94 -14.94
CA THR A 78 25.66 -11.21 -14.52
C THR A 78 25.30 -9.84 -13.96
N GLY A 79 26.17 -9.25 -13.13
CA GLY A 79 25.95 -7.93 -12.55
C GLY A 79 25.61 -6.85 -13.59
N GLU A 80 26.34 -6.83 -14.69
CA GLU A 80 26.11 -5.90 -15.80
C GLU A 80 24.74 -6.13 -16.47
N GLN A 81 24.38 -7.39 -16.74
CA GLN A 81 23.07 -7.70 -17.30
C GLN A 81 21.93 -7.19 -16.41
N VAL A 82 21.96 -7.53 -15.11
CA VAL A 82 20.85 -7.17 -14.22
C VAL A 82 20.79 -5.66 -13.93
N ALA A 83 21.93 -4.97 -13.94
CA ALA A 83 22.00 -3.51 -13.88
C ALA A 83 21.26 -2.85 -15.07
N ASP A 84 21.38 -3.43 -16.26
CA ASP A 84 20.64 -2.98 -17.46
C ASP A 84 19.19 -3.50 -17.53
N GLY A 85 18.75 -4.25 -16.52
CA GLY A 85 17.44 -4.91 -16.51
C GLY A 85 17.32 -6.07 -17.50
N ARG A 86 18.46 -6.68 -17.85
CA ARG A 86 18.58 -7.92 -18.64
C ARG A 86 18.82 -9.11 -17.71
N PHE A 87 18.44 -10.30 -18.16
CA PHE A 87 18.61 -11.53 -17.39
C PHE A 87 19.19 -12.62 -18.30
N SER A 88 20.00 -13.51 -17.73
CA SER A 88 20.36 -14.77 -18.38
C SER A 88 19.15 -15.69 -18.48
N SER A 89 18.36 -15.75 -17.40
CA SER A 89 17.05 -16.40 -17.38
C SER A 89 16.12 -15.66 -16.46
N ALA A 90 14.86 -15.50 -16.87
CA ALA A 90 13.83 -14.82 -16.10
C ALA A 90 12.45 -15.40 -16.40
N TYR A 91 11.52 -15.12 -15.51
CA TYR A 91 10.11 -15.47 -15.65
C TYR A 91 9.24 -14.26 -15.32
N ASP A 92 8.19 -14.06 -16.12
CA ASP A 92 7.16 -13.03 -15.88
C ASP A 92 6.23 -13.50 -14.76
N VAL A 93 6.14 -12.71 -13.69
CA VAL A 93 5.23 -12.98 -12.58
C VAL A 93 3.81 -12.62 -13.03
N PRO A 94 2.84 -13.56 -13.00
CA PRO A 94 1.49 -13.26 -13.40
C PRO A 94 0.89 -12.18 -12.48
N PRO A 95 0.14 -11.22 -13.04
CA PRO A 95 -0.48 -10.18 -12.23
C PRO A 95 -1.42 -10.82 -11.19
N GLN A 96 -1.38 -10.30 -9.96
CA GLN A 96 -2.33 -10.75 -8.94
C GLN A 96 -3.76 -10.54 -9.43
N SER A 97 -4.59 -11.56 -9.23
CA SER A 97 -5.81 -11.75 -10.02
C SER A 97 -6.74 -10.54 -9.95
N LYS A 98 -7.18 -10.07 -11.13
CA LYS A 98 -8.17 -9.01 -11.36
C LYS A 98 -9.58 -9.32 -10.80
N ARG A 99 -9.74 -10.36 -9.96
CA ARG A 99 -11.03 -10.93 -9.56
C ARG A 99 -11.79 -10.04 -8.58
N ALA A 100 -11.10 -9.27 -7.73
CA ALA A 100 -11.71 -8.25 -6.89
C ALA A 100 -12.20 -7.01 -7.68
N ARG A 101 -11.52 -6.67 -8.80
CA ARG A 101 -11.79 -5.43 -9.57
C ARG A 101 -13.08 -5.44 -10.40
N ARG A 102 -13.77 -6.58 -10.56
CA ARG A 102 -14.93 -6.65 -11.46
C ARG A 102 -16.25 -6.24 -10.79
N ILE A 103 -16.37 -6.44 -9.48
CA ILE A 103 -17.61 -6.16 -8.73
C ILE A 103 -17.66 -4.68 -8.29
N GLU A 104 -16.51 -4.02 -8.13
CA GLU A 104 -16.40 -2.60 -7.72
C GLU A 104 -16.36 -1.61 -8.90
N ARG A 105 -16.75 -1.97 -10.12
CA ARG A 105 -16.48 -1.10 -11.29
C ARG A 105 -17.53 -0.03 -11.58
N LEU A 106 -18.78 -0.24 -11.16
CA LEU A 106 -19.88 0.70 -11.42
C LEU A 106 -20.02 1.74 -10.29
N SER A 107 -19.88 1.34 -9.02
CA SER A 107 -20.04 2.27 -7.89
C SER A 107 -19.03 3.43 -7.82
N PRO A 108 -17.74 3.30 -8.19
CA PRO A 108 -16.80 4.42 -8.09
C PRO A 108 -17.04 5.49 -9.15
N GLN A 109 -17.54 5.11 -10.32
CA GLN A 109 -17.82 6.04 -11.42
C GLN A 109 -19.09 6.84 -11.15
N GLU A 110 -20.12 6.19 -10.62
CA GLU A 110 -21.36 6.83 -10.16
C GLU A 110 -21.08 7.80 -9.02
N ARG A 111 -20.27 7.38 -8.03
CA ARG A 111 -19.85 8.24 -6.92
C ARG A 111 -19.04 9.45 -7.40
N LEU A 112 -18.08 9.23 -8.30
CA LEU A 112 -17.31 10.33 -8.89
C LEU A 112 -18.23 11.33 -9.61
N ALA A 113 -19.22 10.85 -10.36
CA ALA A 113 -20.21 11.70 -11.01
C ALA A 113 -21.10 12.44 -10.00
N ALA A 114 -21.45 11.83 -8.86
CA ALA A 114 -22.15 12.49 -7.77
C ALA A 114 -21.30 13.61 -7.15
N MET A 115 -20.01 13.37 -6.91
CA MET A 115 -19.08 14.37 -6.37
C MET A 115 -18.84 15.54 -7.32
N ILE A 116 -18.52 15.26 -8.58
CA ILE A 116 -18.34 16.31 -9.60
C ILE A 116 -19.65 17.08 -9.83
N GLY A 117 -20.79 16.39 -9.73
CA GLY A 117 -22.12 16.99 -9.82
C GLY A 117 -22.60 17.67 -8.53
N GLY A 118 -21.80 17.71 -7.46
CA GLY A 118 -22.12 18.37 -6.19
C GLY A 118 -23.23 17.68 -5.36
N ARG A 119 -23.61 16.45 -5.68
CA ARG A 119 -24.61 15.66 -4.95
C ARG A 119 -24.02 14.92 -3.74
N GLU A 120 -22.70 14.75 -3.71
CA GLU A 120 -21.97 14.17 -2.60
C GLU A 120 -20.74 15.04 -2.33
N GLU A 121 -20.42 15.26 -1.06
CA GLU A 121 -19.22 16.00 -0.65
C GLU A 121 -18.01 15.05 -0.53
N VAL A 122 -16.82 15.55 -0.83
CA VAL A 122 -15.58 14.84 -0.54
C VAL A 122 -15.21 15.14 0.91
N LEU A 123 -15.41 14.16 1.78
CA LEU A 123 -15.10 14.27 3.21
C LEU A 123 -13.58 14.25 3.46
N ALA A 124 -13.10 14.89 4.53
CA ALA A 124 -11.67 14.83 4.86
C ALA A 124 -11.25 13.41 5.29
N SER A 125 -12.15 12.70 5.97
CA SER A 125 -11.98 11.30 6.36
C SER A 125 -11.72 10.38 5.16
N ASP A 126 -12.32 10.64 3.99
CA ASP A 126 -12.09 9.84 2.78
C ASP A 126 -10.61 9.86 2.38
N GLU A 127 -10.02 11.06 2.29
CA GLU A 127 -8.63 11.22 1.85
C GLU A 127 -7.64 10.76 2.93
N LEU A 128 -7.87 11.13 4.19
CA LEU A 128 -6.96 10.83 5.28
C LEU A 128 -6.87 9.32 5.55
N VAL A 129 -7.98 8.58 5.46
CA VAL A 129 -7.97 7.11 5.58
C VAL A 129 -7.26 6.46 4.40
N LEU A 130 -7.47 6.97 3.18
CA LEU A 130 -6.77 6.45 1.98
C LEU A 130 -5.26 6.64 2.07
N ARG A 131 -4.79 7.78 2.60
CA ARG A 131 -3.35 8.01 2.81
C ARG A 131 -2.80 7.11 3.91
N ALA A 132 -3.50 6.96 5.03
CA ALA A 132 -3.05 6.10 6.12
C ALA A 132 -2.92 4.64 5.66
N ARG A 133 -3.89 4.14 4.87
CA ARG A 133 -3.79 2.82 4.21
C ARG A 133 -2.60 2.75 3.26
N ALA A 134 -2.41 3.76 2.40
CA ALA A 134 -1.29 3.77 1.46
C ALA A 134 0.07 3.74 2.18
N ASP A 135 0.18 4.40 3.33
CA ASP A 135 1.39 4.36 4.16
C ASP A 135 1.59 2.99 4.83
N LEU A 136 0.53 2.35 5.32
CA LEU A 136 0.61 0.97 5.83
C LEU A 136 1.07 -0.01 4.74
N ASP A 137 0.47 0.07 3.55
CA ASP A 137 0.82 -0.78 2.40
C ASP A 137 2.27 -0.54 1.93
N ALA A 138 2.78 0.68 2.14
CA ALA A 138 4.14 1.08 1.82
C ALA A 138 5.17 0.80 2.94
N ASP A 139 4.77 0.11 4.02
CA ASP A 139 5.62 -0.18 5.18
C ASP A 139 6.15 1.09 5.86
N ARG A 140 5.28 2.10 5.96
CA ARG A 140 5.52 3.42 6.58
C ARG A 140 4.64 3.61 7.83
N PRO A 141 4.90 2.85 8.92
CA PRO A 141 4.03 2.84 10.10
C PRO A 141 4.02 4.17 10.85
N ARG A 142 5.08 4.96 10.72
CA ARG A 142 5.18 6.29 11.34
C ARG A 142 4.18 7.27 10.72
N GLU A 143 4.23 7.42 9.40
CA GLU A 143 3.34 8.29 8.64
C GLU A 143 1.88 7.82 8.77
N ALA A 144 1.66 6.51 8.70
CA ALA A 144 0.34 5.92 8.89
C ALA A 144 -0.26 6.28 10.26
N ALA A 145 0.50 6.15 11.36
CA ALA A 145 0.01 6.49 12.69
C ALA A 145 -0.32 7.98 12.83
N LEU A 146 0.54 8.86 12.30
CA LEU A 146 0.33 10.31 12.33
C LEU A 146 -0.94 10.72 11.59
N GLN A 147 -1.19 10.13 10.42
CA GLN A 147 -2.39 10.38 9.63
C GLN A 147 -3.63 9.74 10.24
N ALA A 148 -3.54 8.49 10.70
CA ALA A 148 -4.65 7.76 11.30
C ALA A 148 -5.24 8.50 12.52
N ARG A 149 -4.40 9.20 13.29
CA ARG A 149 -4.86 10.02 14.42
C ARG A 149 -5.90 11.05 14.01
N ILE A 150 -5.65 11.81 12.94
CA ILE A 150 -6.60 12.83 12.49
C ILE A 150 -7.73 12.21 11.66
N ALA A 151 -7.43 11.15 10.90
CA ALA A 151 -8.43 10.41 10.14
C ALA A 151 -9.56 9.87 11.04
N LEU A 152 -9.21 9.34 12.21
CA LEU A 152 -10.16 8.79 13.18
C LEU A 152 -11.15 9.86 13.67
N GLU A 153 -10.64 11.04 14.01
CA GLU A 153 -11.48 12.17 14.44
C GLU A 153 -12.41 12.60 13.31
N CYS A 154 -11.91 12.75 12.09
CA CYS A 154 -12.75 13.05 10.93
C CYS A 154 -13.84 11.99 10.71
N VAL A 155 -13.53 10.69 10.83
CA VAL A 155 -14.54 9.63 10.68
C VAL A 155 -15.64 9.73 11.73
N LEU A 156 -15.29 10.01 12.99
CA LEU A 156 -16.24 10.09 14.09
C LEU A 156 -17.15 11.33 14.01
N GLU A 157 -16.64 12.43 13.48
CA GLU A 157 -17.34 13.71 13.37
C GLU A 157 -18.10 13.88 12.04
N GLU A 158 -17.53 13.43 10.92
CA GLU A 158 -18.13 13.64 9.58
C GLU A 158 -19.18 12.57 9.23
N LEU A 159 -19.03 11.33 9.71
CA LEU A 159 -19.97 10.27 9.36
C LEU A 159 -21.22 10.30 10.24
N PRO A 160 -22.43 10.17 9.66
CA PRO A 160 -23.65 10.19 10.42
C PRO A 160 -23.76 8.95 11.33
N PRO A 161 -24.43 9.06 12.49
CA PRO A 161 -24.57 7.94 13.44
C PRO A 161 -25.11 6.65 12.81
N ALA A 162 -26.01 6.76 11.83
CA ALA A 162 -26.56 5.63 11.09
C ALA A 162 -25.49 4.85 10.29
N SER A 163 -24.46 5.51 9.77
CA SER A 163 -23.36 4.86 9.03
C SER A 163 -22.35 4.20 9.96
N LEU A 164 -22.12 4.79 11.14
CA LEU A 164 -21.22 4.24 12.15
C LEU A 164 -21.86 3.00 12.81
N GLY A 165 -23.10 3.12 13.29
CA GLY A 165 -23.77 2.07 14.07
C GLY A 165 -22.85 1.56 15.20
N ASP A 166 -22.72 0.24 15.31
CA ASP A 166 -21.86 -0.40 16.31
C ASP A 166 -20.38 -0.05 16.17
N LEU A 167 -19.91 0.40 14.99
CA LEU A 167 -18.51 0.78 14.80
C LEU A 167 -18.14 2.06 15.55
N ARG A 168 -19.11 2.89 15.96
CA ARG A 168 -18.81 4.11 16.72
C ARG A 168 -18.05 3.78 18.00
N THR A 169 -18.57 2.84 18.80
CA THR A 169 -17.94 2.44 20.06
C THR A 169 -16.56 1.81 19.83
N GLU A 170 -16.41 0.99 18.79
CA GLU A 170 -15.11 0.41 18.44
C GLU A 170 -14.07 1.49 18.07
N LEU A 171 -14.47 2.46 17.24
CA LEU A 171 -13.60 3.56 16.79
C LEU A 171 -13.28 4.53 17.93
N GLU A 172 -14.24 4.82 18.81
CA GLU A 172 -13.99 5.59 20.04
C GLU A 172 -12.99 4.87 20.94
N GLY A 173 -13.08 3.55 21.05
CA GLY A 173 -12.12 2.71 21.77
C GLY A 173 -10.71 2.68 21.15
N ASP A 174 -10.59 2.93 19.84
CA ASP A 174 -9.29 2.98 19.16
C ASP A 174 -8.51 4.28 19.44
N ARG A 175 -9.18 5.37 19.89
CA ARG A 175 -8.59 6.71 20.08
C ARG A 175 -7.29 6.71 20.88
N GLU A 176 -7.27 6.04 22.03
CA GLU A 176 -6.09 5.99 22.90
C GLU A 176 -4.92 5.32 22.19
N SER A 177 -5.16 4.15 21.60
CA SER A 177 -4.11 3.36 20.94
C SER A 177 -3.52 4.08 19.72
N VAL A 178 -4.36 4.76 18.93
CA VAL A 178 -3.92 5.54 17.78
C VAL A 178 -3.16 6.78 18.23
N SER A 179 -3.61 7.46 19.29
CA SER A 179 -2.91 8.60 19.88
C SER A 179 -1.54 8.22 20.43
N GLU A 180 -1.45 7.09 21.14
CA GLU A 180 -0.20 6.52 21.65
C GLU A 180 0.78 6.21 20.51
N ALA A 181 0.30 5.52 19.46
CA ALA A 181 1.12 5.19 18.30
C ALA A 181 1.61 6.46 17.57
N ALA A 182 0.75 7.47 17.39
CA ALA A 182 1.11 8.74 16.77
C ALA A 182 2.13 9.52 17.62
N SER A 183 2.00 9.49 18.94
CA SER A 183 2.93 10.14 19.86
C SER A 183 4.30 9.47 19.85
N ALA A 184 4.35 8.13 19.88
CA ALA A 184 5.58 7.36 19.68
C ALA A 184 6.21 7.67 18.31
N SER A 185 5.37 7.89 17.30
CA SER A 185 5.79 8.21 15.94
C SER A 185 6.51 9.56 15.80
N LEU A 186 6.39 10.47 16.78
CA LEU A 186 7.16 11.71 16.76
C LEU A 186 8.66 11.47 16.95
N ALA A 187 9.03 10.45 17.73
CA ALA A 187 10.42 10.10 18.03
C ALA A 187 11.02 9.05 17.06
N GLY A 188 10.20 8.35 16.26
CA GLY A 188 10.67 7.27 15.39
C GLY A 188 9.53 6.44 14.81
N ALA A 189 9.79 5.21 14.39
CA ALA A 189 8.72 4.28 14.06
C ALA A 189 8.03 3.78 15.35
N PRO A 190 6.69 3.62 15.37
CA PRO A 190 6.01 3.09 16.54
C PRO A 190 6.37 1.60 16.74
N PRO A 191 6.38 1.11 17.99
CA PRO A 191 6.52 -0.31 18.28
C PRO A 191 5.52 -1.17 17.49
N GLY A 192 5.94 -2.37 17.08
CA GLY A 192 5.12 -3.29 16.28
C GLY A 192 3.69 -3.53 16.80
N PRO A 193 3.48 -3.75 18.11
CA PRO A 193 2.13 -3.88 18.67
C PRO A 193 1.25 -2.63 18.47
N LEU A 194 1.83 -1.43 18.56
CA LEU A 194 1.11 -0.18 18.31
C LEU A 194 0.82 0.03 16.83
N ALA A 195 1.78 -0.31 15.95
CA ALA A 195 1.57 -0.28 14.51
C ALA A 195 0.42 -1.21 14.07
N ALA A 196 0.34 -2.41 14.64
CA ALA A 196 -0.75 -3.35 14.36
C ALA A 196 -2.12 -2.83 14.83
N ARG A 197 -2.17 -2.10 15.95
CA ARG A 197 -3.41 -1.44 16.42
C ARG A 197 -3.85 -0.32 15.47
N VAL A 198 -2.91 0.47 14.96
CA VAL A 198 -3.20 1.48 13.93
C VAL A 198 -3.77 0.83 12.67
N GLU A 199 -3.19 -0.28 12.22
CA GLU A 199 -3.72 -1.01 11.05
C GLU A 199 -5.16 -1.48 11.29
N ALA A 200 -5.45 -2.07 12.46
CA ALA A 200 -6.80 -2.51 12.81
C ALA A 200 -7.79 -1.32 12.84
N ALA A 201 -7.40 -0.19 13.42
CA ALA A 201 -8.21 1.03 13.44
C ALA A 201 -8.49 1.54 12.01
N VAL A 202 -7.48 1.57 11.13
CA VAL A 202 -7.64 1.95 9.71
C VAL A 202 -8.61 1.00 8.99
N GLN A 203 -8.52 -0.31 9.22
CA GLN A 203 -9.48 -1.28 8.65
C GLN A 203 -10.93 -0.99 9.10
N ARG A 204 -11.13 -0.58 10.36
CA ARG A 204 -12.47 -0.20 10.85
C ARG A 204 -12.96 1.11 10.25
N MET A 205 -12.09 2.12 10.12
CA MET A 205 -12.41 3.38 9.46
C MET A 205 -12.84 3.15 8.00
N GLU A 206 -12.11 2.33 7.25
CA GLU A 206 -12.46 1.93 5.88
C GLU A 206 -13.82 1.25 5.80
N LYS A 207 -14.15 0.38 6.78
CA LYS A 207 -15.44 -0.27 6.88
C LYS A 207 -16.56 0.73 7.15
N ALA A 208 -16.35 1.71 8.02
CA ALA A 208 -17.33 2.74 8.34
C ALA A 208 -17.63 3.62 7.11
N ILE A 209 -16.58 4.08 6.43
CA ILE A 209 -16.68 4.84 5.18
C ILE A 209 -17.41 4.02 4.09
N ARG A 210 -17.10 2.72 3.96
CA ARG A 210 -17.78 1.84 2.99
C ARG A 210 -19.27 1.70 3.28
N ARG A 211 -19.66 1.60 4.55
CA ARG A 211 -21.08 1.59 4.97
C ARG A 211 -21.77 2.90 4.63
N HIS A 212 -21.13 4.04 4.89
CA HIS A 212 -21.65 5.34 4.52
C HIS A 212 -21.92 5.42 3.01
N ARG A 213 -20.92 5.06 2.19
CA ARG A 213 -21.03 5.07 0.72
C ARG A 213 -22.15 4.16 0.20
N ALA A 214 -22.41 3.03 0.85
CA ALA A 214 -23.49 2.13 0.46
C ALA A 214 -24.89 2.63 0.86
N GLY A 215 -24.99 3.50 1.88
CA GLY A 215 -26.25 4.08 2.36
C GLY A 215 -26.58 5.45 1.76
N SER A 216 -25.60 6.12 1.14
CA SER A 216 -25.76 7.43 0.48
C SER A 216 -26.18 7.33 -1.00
N GLY A 217 -26.37 6.10 -1.52
CA GLY A 217 -26.74 5.80 -2.91
C GLY A 217 -28.24 5.64 -3.14
#